data_AF-A0A194VQK7-F1
#
_entry.id   AF-A0A194VQK7-F1
#
_cell.length_a   1.000
_cell.length_b   1.000
_cell.length_c   1.000
_cell.angle_alpha   90.00
_cell.angle_beta   90.00
_cell.angle_gamma   90.00
#
_symmetry.space_group_name_H-M   'P 1'
#
loop_
_entity.id
_entity.type
_entity.pdbx_description
1 polymer ?
#
loop_
_entity_poly.entity_id
_entity_poly.type
_entity_poly.pdbx_seq_one_letter_code
_entity_poly.pdbx_strand_id
1 'polypeptide(L)'
;MEPPTAPTPTTAVYSDPVPVYEIRSEMYEMFRDFDDKKVYDEYLVNTIDEKTANFAVRFGADQARIATDLREQDVAALLDLDLGKREEENLPVTWINIWSAAQNRDIVSRIAKRYKFSSRLGGSILAWDKARKEIAQHASRKNAKPEDHLKPRLRRTFHRTQDLEKGPPNGQAERPTTSQGVDPFSEPFNPEDLKMYGLLQKTYNYTTIDHGSGFVCIGANWLHERPSSGDPGENEHQIYEGSAELVPPKHWAWYILTSDCTVISIHETPNYDAGSKGDDAEALRRRTEELRNMRKNTHDLLSQLSKIGIRKYEYRVASQKGVRSDLAKTTSRHPASRTRTTVMESSEAVDASANLFYYLFEDYTAPTSFLSNSSVTLSKLTDEVLHITDWRNKDKDTSDIIKTLYARSRDLRQLKHLFESYEKLIKGIMDLPVDYNDREESMAGSNPNLLSTSSRGVRLSQKAVDRFGRLNDRLRLLMLDTIDEYLVEKSSLSDTYFNLLAQKDSQATAKLNRSASLLAKLSVFFLPISFMTSYFSVQIPDLTNGYTGTTYWVTFAVIATLSFLSLFFFSRLLMIVSDVLDEKVHNIQKKSWRTIKQGLNKKGQEGKGKDAGNDDQSRASD
;
A
#
# COMPACT_ATOMS: atom_id res chain seq x y z
N MET A 1 -61.43 57.50 8.31
CA MET A 1 -60.72 56.53 9.17
C MET A 1 -61.42 55.20 8.97
N GLU A 2 -60.94 54.42 8.01
CA GLU A 2 -61.23 53.00 7.79
C GLU A 2 -60.07 52.47 6.92
N PRO A 3 -59.50 51.29 7.21
CA PRO A 3 -58.19 50.90 6.69
C PRO A 3 -58.25 50.30 5.27
N PRO A 4 -57.14 50.33 4.53
CA PRO A 4 -57.05 49.73 3.19
C PRO A 4 -57.01 48.20 3.25
N THR A 5 -57.68 47.60 2.28
CA THR A 5 -57.80 46.18 1.97
C THR A 5 -56.44 45.49 1.85
N ALA A 6 -56.26 44.37 2.57
CA ALA A 6 -55.09 43.51 2.46
C ALA A 6 -55.09 42.76 1.11
N PRO A 7 -53.91 42.57 0.46
CA PRO A 7 -53.79 41.77 -0.74
C PRO A 7 -53.87 40.26 -0.43
N THR A 8 -54.63 39.55 -1.25
CA THR A 8 -54.80 38.10 -1.28
C THR A 8 -53.44 37.38 -1.40
N PRO A 9 -53.14 36.36 -0.57
CA PRO A 9 -51.92 35.59 -0.74
C PRO A 9 -52.05 34.68 -1.97
N THR A 10 -51.16 34.88 -2.93
CA THR A 10 -50.94 33.98 -4.07
C THR A 10 -50.68 32.58 -3.54
N THR A 11 -51.55 31.65 -3.90
CA THR A 11 -51.44 30.23 -3.58
C THR A 11 -50.14 29.71 -4.16
N ALA A 12 -49.16 29.43 -3.30
CA ALA A 12 -48.00 28.64 -3.67
C ALA A 12 -48.52 27.28 -4.14
N VAL A 13 -48.19 26.91 -5.38
CA VAL A 13 -48.42 25.57 -5.92
C VAL A 13 -47.56 24.61 -5.09
N TYR A 14 -48.17 24.05 -4.05
CA TYR A 14 -47.67 22.84 -3.40
C TYR A 14 -47.75 21.75 -4.47
N SER A 15 -46.60 21.27 -4.93
CA SER A 15 -46.55 19.98 -5.61
C SER A 15 -46.90 18.92 -4.57
N ASP A 16 -48.03 18.24 -4.78
CA ASP A 16 -48.40 17.11 -3.95
C ASP A 16 -47.29 16.04 -4.00
N PRO A 17 -47.03 15.35 -2.88
CA PRO A 17 -46.06 14.24 -2.86
C PRO A 17 -46.53 13.16 -3.84
N VAL A 18 -45.70 12.88 -4.85
CA VAL A 18 -45.94 11.84 -5.86
C VAL A 18 -46.25 10.52 -5.13
N PRO A 19 -47.40 9.87 -5.42
CA PRO A 19 -47.76 8.63 -4.77
C PRO A 19 -46.75 7.52 -5.08
N VAL A 20 -46.40 6.72 -4.08
CA VAL A 20 -45.37 5.65 -4.12
C VAL A 20 -45.55 4.66 -5.29
N TYR A 21 -46.76 4.54 -5.85
CA TYR A 21 -47.02 3.69 -7.01
C TYR A 21 -46.45 4.26 -8.32
N GLU A 22 -46.49 5.58 -8.53
CA GLU A 22 -45.94 6.24 -9.73
C GLU A 22 -44.41 6.16 -9.74
N ILE A 23 -43.79 6.36 -8.57
CA ILE A 23 -42.34 6.21 -8.36
C ILE A 23 -41.87 4.79 -8.73
N ARG A 24 -42.69 3.76 -8.48
CA ARG A 24 -42.35 2.37 -8.82
C ARG A 24 -42.42 2.13 -10.33
N SER A 25 -43.40 2.68 -11.03
CA SER A 25 -43.52 2.52 -12.49
C SER A 25 -42.36 3.21 -13.23
N GLU A 26 -42.03 4.44 -12.86
CA GLU A 26 -40.87 5.17 -13.40
C GLU A 26 -39.56 4.41 -13.13
N MET A 27 -39.44 3.77 -11.96
CA MET A 27 -38.28 2.93 -11.63
C MET A 27 -38.12 1.76 -12.61
N TYR A 28 -39.19 1.04 -12.97
CA TYR A 28 -39.08 -0.07 -13.93
C TYR A 28 -38.70 0.39 -15.34
N GLU A 29 -39.11 1.59 -15.75
CA GLU A 29 -38.75 2.17 -17.05
C GLU A 29 -37.27 2.59 -17.14
N MET A 30 -36.64 2.92 -16.01
CA MET A 30 -35.21 3.24 -15.95
C MET A 30 -34.30 2.02 -16.14
N PHE A 31 -34.76 0.83 -15.75
CA PHE A 31 -33.97 -0.40 -15.84
C PHE A 31 -34.04 -1.01 -17.25
N ARG A 32 -32.94 -0.96 -17.98
CA ARG A 32 -32.82 -1.52 -19.34
C ARG A 32 -32.23 -2.92 -19.32
N ASP A 33 -32.54 -3.73 -20.31
CA ASP A 33 -31.97 -5.07 -20.47
C ASP A 33 -30.47 -4.99 -20.76
N PHE A 34 -29.66 -5.53 -19.84
CA PHE A 34 -28.21 -5.50 -19.94
C PHE A 34 -27.64 -6.62 -20.83
N ASP A 35 -28.48 -7.57 -21.25
CA ASP A 35 -28.13 -8.59 -22.23
C ASP A 35 -28.32 -8.08 -23.68
N ASP A 36 -28.89 -6.87 -23.90
CA ASP A 36 -28.89 -6.20 -25.21
C ASP A 36 -27.53 -5.55 -25.50
N LYS A 37 -27.01 -5.74 -26.72
CA LYS A 37 -25.70 -5.24 -27.15
C LYS A 37 -25.60 -3.72 -27.09
N LYS A 38 -26.65 -2.99 -27.50
CA LYS A 38 -26.61 -1.52 -27.49
C LYS A 38 -26.48 -0.97 -26.07
N VAL A 39 -27.28 -1.53 -25.16
CA VAL A 39 -27.26 -1.18 -23.74
C VAL A 39 -25.93 -1.60 -23.12
N TYR A 40 -25.44 -2.80 -23.40
CA TYR A 40 -24.15 -3.29 -22.91
C TYR A 40 -22.98 -2.36 -23.28
N ASP A 41 -22.87 -1.96 -24.56
CA ASP A 41 -21.78 -1.10 -25.02
C ASP A 41 -21.88 0.32 -24.44
N GLU A 42 -23.09 0.89 -24.33
CA GLU A 42 -23.34 2.21 -23.73
C GLU A 42 -22.95 2.25 -22.24
N TYR A 43 -23.45 1.29 -21.46
CA TYR A 43 -23.26 1.28 -20.01
C TYR A 43 -21.83 0.93 -19.59
N LEU A 44 -21.10 0.13 -20.39
CA LEU A 44 -19.68 -0.12 -20.12
C LEU A 44 -18.82 1.13 -20.28
N VAL A 45 -19.09 1.97 -21.28
CA VAL A 45 -18.39 3.24 -21.45
C VAL A 45 -18.69 4.16 -20.26
N ASN A 46 -19.96 4.27 -19.88
CA ASN A 46 -20.38 5.11 -18.75
C ASN A 46 -19.74 4.66 -17.43
N THR A 47 -19.52 3.36 -17.23
CA THR A 47 -18.90 2.85 -15.98
C THR A 47 -17.47 3.36 -15.77
N ILE A 48 -16.74 3.68 -16.85
CA ILE A 48 -15.38 4.23 -16.78
C ILE A 48 -15.42 5.77 -16.72
N ASP A 49 -16.49 6.41 -17.19
CA ASP A 49 -16.61 7.87 -17.22
C ASP A 49 -16.62 8.45 -15.79
N GLU A 50 -15.85 9.52 -15.59
CA GLU A 50 -15.78 10.25 -14.32
C GLU A 50 -17.12 10.88 -13.95
N LYS A 51 -17.98 11.16 -14.94
CA LYS A 51 -19.29 11.80 -14.74
C LYS A 51 -20.33 10.87 -14.11
N THR A 52 -20.21 9.57 -14.29
CA THR A 52 -21.17 8.62 -13.75
C THR A 52 -21.03 8.57 -12.24
N ALA A 53 -22.11 8.88 -11.54
CA ALA A 53 -22.16 9.00 -10.09
C ALA A 53 -22.41 7.64 -9.44
N ASN A 54 -23.30 6.82 -10.01
CA ASN A 54 -23.65 5.51 -9.49
C ASN A 54 -24.28 4.62 -10.57
N PHE A 55 -24.39 3.32 -10.29
CA PHE A 55 -25.19 2.40 -11.09
C PHE A 55 -25.83 1.33 -10.20
N ALA A 56 -26.91 0.72 -10.68
CA ALA A 56 -27.46 -0.48 -10.09
C ALA A 56 -27.73 -1.55 -11.14
N VAL A 57 -27.44 -2.80 -10.79
CA VAL A 57 -27.73 -3.97 -11.61
C VAL A 57 -28.61 -4.92 -10.82
N ARG A 58 -29.73 -5.33 -11.41
CA ARG A 58 -30.57 -6.41 -10.91
C ARG A 58 -30.36 -7.62 -11.79
N PHE A 59 -30.07 -8.78 -11.23
CA PHE A 59 -29.81 -9.96 -12.05
C PHE A 59 -30.27 -11.25 -11.37
N GLY A 60 -30.54 -12.24 -12.22
CA GLY A 60 -30.70 -13.64 -11.88
C GLY A 60 -29.94 -14.52 -12.88
N ALA A 61 -30.28 -15.80 -12.95
CA ALA A 61 -29.60 -16.74 -13.83
C ALA A 61 -29.77 -16.33 -15.31
N ASP A 62 -31.00 -15.99 -15.70
CA ASP A 62 -31.36 -15.83 -17.10
C ASP A 62 -31.43 -14.38 -17.59
N GLN A 63 -31.65 -13.41 -16.70
CA GLN A 63 -31.84 -12.00 -17.05
C GLN A 63 -30.98 -11.08 -16.19
N ALA A 64 -30.55 -9.94 -16.76
CA ALA A 64 -29.93 -8.85 -16.03
C ALA A 64 -30.46 -7.50 -16.53
N ARG A 65 -30.72 -6.57 -15.62
CA ARG A 65 -31.16 -5.20 -15.94
C ARG A 65 -30.27 -4.20 -15.24
N ILE A 66 -29.98 -3.09 -15.92
CA ILE A 66 -29.07 -2.04 -15.43
C ILE A 66 -29.70 -0.66 -15.49
N ALA A 67 -29.33 0.19 -14.53
CA ALA A 67 -29.60 1.62 -14.52
C ALA A 67 -28.36 2.38 -14.00
N THR A 68 -28.18 3.62 -14.43
CA THR A 68 -27.07 4.52 -14.03
C THR A 68 -27.62 5.85 -13.53
N ASP A 69 -26.83 6.55 -12.72
CA ASP A 69 -27.12 7.91 -12.23
C ASP A 69 -28.48 8.02 -11.53
N LEU A 70 -28.77 7.04 -10.66
CA LEU A 70 -29.97 6.98 -9.84
C LEU A 70 -29.97 8.09 -8.79
N ARG A 71 -31.13 8.70 -8.56
CA ARG A 71 -31.35 9.70 -7.50
C ARG A 71 -31.67 9.01 -6.17
N GLU A 72 -31.68 9.78 -5.07
CA GLU A 72 -32.00 9.27 -3.73
C GLU A 72 -33.33 8.50 -3.68
N GLN A 73 -34.37 9.04 -4.32
CA GLN A 73 -35.71 8.44 -4.34
C GLN A 73 -35.73 7.10 -5.09
N ASP A 74 -34.97 7.02 -6.19
CA ASP A 74 -34.88 5.82 -7.03
C ASP A 74 -34.16 4.69 -6.26
N VAL A 75 -33.09 5.03 -5.53
CA VAL A 75 -32.38 4.08 -4.65
C VAL A 75 -33.25 3.69 -3.45
N ALA A 76 -34.01 4.62 -2.88
CA ALA A 76 -34.94 4.29 -1.80
C ALA A 76 -35.99 3.26 -2.25
N ALA A 77 -36.58 3.47 -3.43
CA ALA A 77 -37.51 2.51 -4.02
C ALA A 77 -36.86 1.13 -4.26
N LEU A 78 -35.60 1.12 -4.69
CA LEU A 78 -34.82 -0.11 -4.89
C LEU A 78 -34.55 -0.87 -3.59
N LEU A 79 -34.28 -0.17 -2.48
CA LEU A 79 -34.04 -0.78 -1.16
C LEU A 79 -35.32 -1.23 -0.44
N ASP A 80 -36.46 -0.67 -0.83
CA ASP A 80 -37.79 -0.99 -0.30
C ASP A 80 -38.49 -2.11 -1.10
N LEU A 81 -37.86 -2.61 -2.17
CA LEU A 81 -38.31 -3.79 -2.92
C LEU A 81 -38.05 -5.07 -2.11
N ASP A 82 -39.11 -5.76 -1.71
CA ASP A 82 -39.02 -7.02 -0.99
C ASP A 82 -38.40 -8.15 -1.84
N LEU A 83 -37.58 -8.99 -1.23
CA LEU A 83 -36.90 -10.12 -1.89
C LEU A 83 -37.88 -11.04 -2.63
N GLY A 84 -39.06 -11.33 -2.04
CA GLY A 84 -40.05 -12.19 -2.68
C GLY A 84 -40.54 -11.66 -4.04
N LYS A 85 -40.71 -10.34 -4.19
CA LYS A 85 -41.06 -9.73 -5.49
C LYS A 85 -39.91 -9.80 -6.49
N ARG A 86 -38.67 -9.68 -6.01
CA ARG A 86 -37.48 -9.81 -6.86
C ARG A 86 -37.32 -11.24 -7.39
N GLU A 87 -37.65 -12.22 -6.56
CA GLU A 87 -37.68 -13.64 -6.93
C GLU A 87 -38.79 -13.93 -7.96
N GLU A 88 -39.99 -13.35 -7.80
CA GLU A 88 -41.07 -13.44 -8.80
C GLU A 88 -40.65 -12.90 -10.17
N GLU A 89 -39.81 -11.86 -10.20
CA GLU A 89 -39.27 -11.28 -11.43
C GLU A 89 -38.04 -12.04 -11.99
N ASN A 90 -37.61 -13.14 -11.36
CA ASN A 90 -36.36 -13.86 -11.66
C ASN A 90 -35.09 -12.97 -11.59
N LEU A 91 -35.13 -11.91 -10.78
CA LEU A 91 -34.04 -10.94 -10.58
C LEU A 91 -33.74 -10.77 -9.07
N PRO A 92 -33.38 -11.84 -8.34
CA PRO A 92 -33.31 -11.83 -6.88
C PRO A 92 -32.18 -10.97 -6.30
N VAL A 93 -31.08 -10.80 -7.04
CA VAL A 93 -29.89 -10.08 -6.54
C VAL A 93 -29.85 -8.66 -7.10
N THR A 94 -29.55 -7.71 -6.21
CA THR A 94 -29.34 -6.31 -6.56
C THR A 94 -27.92 -5.90 -6.20
N TRP A 95 -27.18 -5.36 -7.16
CA TRP A 95 -25.89 -4.72 -6.93
C TRP A 95 -26.03 -3.21 -7.09
N ILE A 96 -25.64 -2.43 -6.08
CA ILE A 96 -25.62 -0.98 -6.13
C ILE A 96 -24.17 -0.52 -5.99
N ASN A 97 -23.66 0.24 -6.95
CA ASN A 97 -22.32 0.79 -6.91
C ASN A 97 -22.37 2.31 -6.88
N ILE A 98 -21.66 2.92 -5.94
CA ILE A 98 -21.59 4.36 -5.73
C ILE A 98 -20.15 4.82 -5.90
N TRP A 99 -19.93 5.73 -6.85
CA TRP A 99 -18.66 6.42 -7.03
C TRP A 99 -18.66 7.70 -6.19
N SER A 100 -17.57 7.97 -5.46
CA SER A 100 -17.43 9.17 -4.61
C SER A 100 -18.57 9.33 -3.58
N ALA A 101 -18.34 8.81 -2.37
CA ALA A 101 -19.26 9.00 -1.25
C ALA A 101 -19.56 10.48 -0.95
N ALA A 102 -18.59 11.37 -1.20
CA ALA A 102 -18.77 12.81 -1.01
C ALA A 102 -19.77 13.46 -1.98
N GLN A 103 -19.91 12.95 -3.20
CA GLN A 103 -20.87 13.49 -4.18
C GLN A 103 -22.28 12.91 -3.97
N ASN A 104 -22.37 11.70 -3.42
CA ASN A 104 -23.63 10.96 -3.26
C ASN A 104 -24.08 10.86 -1.79
N ARG A 105 -23.98 11.97 -1.04
CA ARG A 105 -24.23 12.00 0.41
C ARG A 105 -25.65 11.55 0.80
N ASP A 106 -26.64 11.97 0.03
CA ASP A 106 -28.04 11.67 0.31
C ASP A 106 -28.33 10.17 0.13
N ILE A 107 -27.78 9.57 -0.92
CA ILE A 107 -27.87 8.13 -1.20
C ILE A 107 -27.21 7.32 -0.08
N VAL A 108 -25.98 7.67 0.30
CA VAL A 108 -25.26 6.99 1.40
C VAL A 108 -26.03 7.12 2.72
N SER A 109 -26.60 8.30 2.99
CA SER A 109 -27.42 8.53 4.18
C SER A 109 -28.71 7.71 4.16
N ARG A 110 -29.33 7.51 2.99
CA ARG A 110 -30.52 6.65 2.84
C ARG A 110 -30.18 5.18 3.09
N ILE A 111 -29.08 4.68 2.54
CA ILE A 111 -28.58 3.31 2.79
C ILE A 111 -28.29 3.12 4.29
N ALA A 112 -27.60 4.08 4.91
CA ALA A 112 -27.27 4.05 6.33
C ALA A 112 -28.54 3.99 7.21
N LYS A 113 -29.59 4.74 6.86
CA LYS A 113 -30.89 4.70 7.55
C LYS A 113 -31.57 3.34 7.38
N ARG A 114 -31.61 2.78 6.17
CA ARG A 114 -32.28 1.50 5.86
C ARG A 114 -31.70 0.32 6.65
N TYR A 115 -30.37 0.23 6.68
CA TYR A 115 -29.65 -0.87 7.31
C TYR A 115 -29.19 -0.55 8.74
N LYS A 116 -29.54 0.64 9.26
CA LYS A 116 -29.21 1.11 10.61
C LYS A 116 -27.71 1.09 10.88
N PHE A 117 -26.93 1.72 10.00
CA PHE A 117 -25.49 1.89 10.20
C PHE A 117 -25.24 2.66 11.50
N SER A 118 -24.15 2.31 12.19
CA SER A 118 -23.71 3.10 13.35
C SER A 118 -23.37 4.53 12.91
N SER A 119 -23.58 5.51 13.80
CA SER A 119 -23.21 6.90 13.51
C SER A 119 -21.73 7.04 13.13
N ARG A 120 -20.87 6.18 13.70
CA ARG A 120 -19.45 6.10 13.37
C ARG A 120 -19.22 5.59 11.94
N LEU A 121 -19.87 4.50 11.52
CA LEU A 121 -19.71 3.95 10.18
C LEU A 121 -20.20 4.93 9.12
N GLY A 122 -21.44 5.41 9.24
CA GLY A 122 -22.01 6.39 8.30
C GLY A 122 -21.20 7.68 8.26
N GLY A 123 -20.77 8.18 9.43
CA GLY A 123 -19.89 9.33 9.53
C GLY A 123 -18.54 9.10 8.87
N SER A 124 -17.90 7.95 9.06
CA SER A 124 -16.60 7.64 8.47
C SER A 124 -16.64 7.57 6.93
N ILE A 125 -17.72 7.04 6.35
CA ILE A 125 -17.92 6.97 4.90
C ILE A 125 -18.03 8.38 4.30
N LEU A 126 -18.85 9.25 4.91
CA LEU A 126 -19.09 10.62 4.43
C LEU A 126 -17.91 11.56 4.71
N ALA A 127 -17.21 11.35 5.83
CA ALA A 127 -16.10 12.19 6.28
C ALA A 127 -14.80 11.91 5.52
N TRP A 128 -14.61 10.69 4.98
CA TRP A 128 -13.35 10.24 4.40
C TRP A 128 -12.79 11.19 3.33
N ASP A 129 -13.59 11.48 2.30
CA ASP A 129 -13.21 12.33 1.19
C ASP A 129 -13.07 13.81 1.62
N LYS A 130 -13.92 14.26 2.54
CA LYS A 130 -13.86 15.62 3.09
C LYS A 130 -12.55 15.84 3.87
N ALA A 131 -12.19 14.90 4.74
CA ALA A 131 -10.95 14.94 5.52
C ALA A 131 -9.73 14.97 4.60
N ARG A 132 -9.73 14.19 3.50
CA ARG A 132 -8.65 14.22 2.50
C ARG A 132 -8.48 15.60 1.88
N LYS A 133 -9.58 16.22 1.43
CA LYS A 133 -9.58 17.55 0.81
C LYS A 133 -9.04 18.60 1.78
N GLU A 134 -9.46 18.56 3.04
CA GLU A 134 -8.95 19.48 4.08
C GLU A 134 -7.45 19.24 4.36
N ILE A 135 -6.99 18.00 4.47
CA ILE A 135 -5.56 17.67 4.65
C ILE A 135 -4.73 18.24 3.49
N ALA A 136 -5.17 18.07 2.25
CA ALA A 136 -4.50 18.61 1.07
C ALA A 136 -4.44 20.14 1.10
N GLN A 137 -5.54 20.82 1.44
CA GLN A 137 -5.58 22.28 1.58
C GLN A 137 -4.65 22.78 2.69
N HIS A 138 -4.59 22.10 3.83
CA HIS A 138 -3.68 22.43 4.92
C HIS A 138 -2.20 22.26 4.51
N ALA A 139 -1.88 21.23 3.72
CA ALA A 139 -0.53 21.03 3.19
C ALA A 139 -0.13 22.14 2.21
N SER A 140 -1.01 22.52 1.28
CA SER A 140 -0.77 23.62 0.33
C SER A 140 -0.57 24.97 1.03
N ARG A 141 -1.38 25.27 2.06
CA ARG A 141 -1.22 26.50 2.87
C ARG A 141 0.10 26.54 3.64
N LYS A 142 0.60 25.39 4.10
CA LYS A 142 1.88 25.30 4.84
C LYS A 142 3.09 25.46 3.92
N ASN A 143 2.97 25.05 2.66
CA ASN A 143 4.02 25.17 1.65
C ASN A 143 4.07 26.57 1.00
N ALA A 144 2.97 27.33 1.05
CA ALA A 144 2.95 28.75 0.72
C ALA A 144 3.56 29.60 1.86
N LYS A 145 4.89 29.64 1.98
CA LYS A 145 5.53 30.73 2.74
C LYS A 145 5.34 32.06 1.99
N PRO A 146 5.14 33.19 2.70
CA PRO A 146 5.04 34.49 2.07
C PRO A 146 6.41 34.88 1.50
N GLU A 147 6.47 35.13 0.20
CA GLU A 147 7.56 35.91 -0.37
C GLU A 147 7.46 37.34 0.19
N ASP A 148 8.18 37.62 1.27
CA ASP A 148 8.31 38.98 1.76
C ASP A 148 9.74 39.26 2.21
N HIS A 149 10.59 39.44 1.21
CA HIS A 149 11.82 40.21 1.34
C HIS A 149 11.90 41.18 0.18
N LEU A 150 11.53 42.45 0.41
CA LEU A 150 12.35 43.60 0.06
C LEU A 150 11.87 44.90 0.77
N LYS A 151 12.66 45.26 1.79
CA LYS A 151 12.94 46.61 2.34
C LYS A 151 12.12 47.10 3.55
N PRO A 152 12.76 47.31 4.72
CA PRO A 152 12.19 48.07 5.81
C PRO A 152 12.45 49.57 5.58
N ARG A 153 11.40 50.38 5.58
CA ARG A 153 11.53 51.83 5.85
C ARG A 153 10.67 52.20 7.03
N LEU A 154 11.35 52.38 8.15
CA LEU A 154 10.94 53.21 9.27
C LEU A 154 10.28 54.51 8.78
N ARG A 155 9.06 54.78 9.25
CA ARG A 155 8.72 56.10 9.83
C ARG A 155 7.75 55.92 10.99
N ARG A 156 8.21 56.41 12.14
CA ARG A 156 7.55 56.47 13.43
C ARG A 156 6.40 57.50 13.44
N THR A 157 5.40 57.17 14.25
CA THR A 157 4.58 58.02 15.13
C THR A 157 3.77 59.16 14.53
N PHE A 158 2.44 59.09 14.67
CA PHE A 158 1.66 59.98 15.53
C PHE A 158 0.28 59.35 15.84
N HIS A 159 -0.06 59.26 17.13
CA HIS A 159 -1.42 59.01 17.61
C HIS A 159 -2.36 60.15 17.16
N ARG A 160 -3.67 59.87 16.98
CA ARG A 160 -4.79 60.61 17.62
C ARG A 160 -6.18 60.12 17.12
N THR A 161 -6.95 59.68 18.11
CA THR A 161 -8.44 59.62 18.23
C THR A 161 -9.26 58.73 17.31
N GLN A 162 -9.87 57.72 17.96
CA GLN A 162 -11.22 57.21 17.66
C GLN A 162 -12.18 58.35 17.33
N ASP A 163 -12.85 58.22 16.19
CA ASP A 163 -14.04 59.00 15.83
C ASP A 163 -15.25 58.08 16.02
N LEU A 164 -16.09 58.43 17.00
CA LEU A 164 -17.21 57.64 17.53
C LEU A 164 -18.56 57.99 16.85
N GLU A 165 -18.56 58.78 15.77
CA GLU A 165 -19.79 59.21 15.07
C GLU A 165 -19.93 58.72 13.62
N LYS A 166 -19.32 57.57 13.26
CA LYS A 166 -19.66 56.86 12.02
C LYS A 166 -20.37 55.55 12.33
N GLY A 167 -21.69 55.59 12.23
CA GLY A 167 -22.55 54.40 12.25
C GLY A 167 -22.13 53.39 11.16
N PRO A 168 -22.37 52.08 11.38
CA PRO A 168 -21.88 51.03 10.49
C PRO A 168 -22.56 51.13 9.11
N PRO A 169 -21.80 51.11 8.00
CA PRO A 169 -22.39 51.03 6.67
C PRO A 169 -23.00 49.63 6.48
N ASN A 170 -24.34 49.59 6.39
CA ASN A 170 -25.22 48.54 5.88
C ASN A 170 -24.55 47.18 5.62
N GLY A 171 -24.55 46.32 6.65
CA GLY A 171 -24.52 44.89 6.44
C GLY A 171 -25.80 44.49 5.69
N GLN A 172 -25.63 43.96 4.48
CA GLN A 172 -26.69 43.21 3.81
C GLN A 172 -27.06 42.05 4.73
N ALA A 173 -28.24 42.16 5.34
CA ALA A 173 -28.86 41.09 6.08
C ALA A 173 -28.94 39.85 5.18
N GLU A 174 -28.15 38.83 5.53
CA GLU A 174 -28.36 37.48 5.04
C GLU A 174 -29.82 37.12 5.31
N ARG A 175 -30.55 36.86 4.23
CA ARG A 175 -31.90 36.29 4.30
C ARG A 175 -31.81 35.01 5.14
N PRO A 176 -32.68 34.83 6.15
CA PRO A 176 -32.76 33.56 6.85
C PRO A 176 -33.29 32.52 5.86
N THR A 177 -32.40 31.65 5.38
CA THR A 177 -32.80 30.43 4.68
C THR A 177 -33.61 29.60 5.64
N THR A 178 -34.89 29.47 5.28
CA THR A 178 -35.90 28.66 5.94
C THR A 178 -35.42 27.20 6.04
N SER A 179 -35.33 26.69 7.27
CA SER A 179 -35.38 25.28 7.65
C SER A 179 -34.94 24.24 6.59
N GLN A 180 -33.62 24.09 6.40
CA GLN A 180 -33.03 22.81 6.00
C GLN A 180 -32.01 22.44 7.08
N GLY A 181 -32.01 21.17 7.49
CA GLY A 181 -31.24 20.69 8.64
C GLY A 181 -29.76 21.08 8.56
N VAL A 182 -29.20 21.50 9.71
CA VAL A 182 -27.78 21.76 9.88
C VAL A 182 -27.02 20.52 9.39
N ASP A 183 -26.25 20.64 8.29
CA ASP A 183 -25.35 19.58 7.85
C ASP A 183 -24.34 19.33 8.98
N PRO A 184 -24.36 18.16 9.65
CA PRO A 184 -23.42 17.83 10.73
C PRO A 184 -21.95 17.85 10.27
N PHE A 185 -21.72 17.92 8.96
CA PHE A 185 -20.41 17.98 8.32
C PHE A 185 -20.15 19.33 7.64
N SER A 186 -20.86 20.40 8.03
CA SER A 186 -20.53 21.78 7.62
C SER A 186 -19.39 22.40 8.44
N GLU A 187 -19.20 21.94 9.68
CA GLU A 187 -18.12 22.39 10.56
C GLU A 187 -16.75 21.80 10.16
N PRO A 188 -15.65 22.56 10.30
CA PRO A 188 -14.31 22.05 10.06
C PRO A 188 -13.98 20.89 11.00
N PHE A 189 -13.17 19.92 10.55
CA PHE A 189 -12.79 18.81 11.43
C PHE A 189 -12.01 19.29 12.65
N ASN A 190 -12.21 18.61 13.79
CA ASN A 190 -11.30 18.74 14.91
C ASN A 190 -9.86 18.40 14.43
N PRO A 191 -8.84 19.20 14.78
CA PRO A 191 -7.45 18.94 14.38
C PRO A 191 -6.93 17.55 14.78
N GLU A 192 -7.46 16.94 15.84
CA GLU A 192 -7.11 15.57 16.23
C GLU A 192 -7.68 14.52 15.26
N ASP A 193 -8.95 14.66 14.90
CA ASP A 193 -9.61 13.80 13.93
C ASP A 193 -8.95 13.91 12.56
N LEU A 194 -8.59 15.13 12.14
CA LEU A 194 -7.91 15.36 10.88
C LEU A 194 -6.54 14.66 10.83
N LYS A 195 -5.78 14.66 11.94
CA LYS A 195 -4.53 13.90 12.05
C LYS A 195 -4.77 12.40 12.00
N MET A 196 -5.82 11.91 12.67
CA MET A 196 -6.21 10.50 12.63
C MET A 196 -6.55 10.07 11.19
N TYR A 197 -7.45 10.79 10.51
CA TYR A 197 -7.78 10.51 9.11
C TYR A 197 -6.54 10.59 8.21
N GLY A 198 -5.64 11.56 8.44
CA GLY A 198 -4.38 11.65 7.71
C GLY A 198 -3.45 10.45 7.94
N LEU A 199 -3.45 9.87 9.14
CA LEU A 199 -2.72 8.63 9.43
C LEU A 199 -3.39 7.43 8.75
N LEU A 200 -4.71 7.29 8.86
CA LEU A 200 -5.49 6.20 8.24
C LEU A 200 -5.36 6.20 6.71
N GLN A 201 -5.45 7.37 6.09
CA GLN A 201 -5.32 7.53 4.65
C GLN A 201 -3.90 7.23 4.13
N LYS A 202 -2.85 7.42 4.93
CA LYS A 202 -1.48 7.04 4.57
C LYS A 202 -1.17 5.56 4.84
N THR A 203 -1.91 4.93 5.73
CA THR A 203 -1.68 3.55 6.14
C THR A 203 -2.25 2.60 5.08
N TYR A 204 -1.45 1.65 4.60
CA TYR A 204 -1.88 0.66 3.61
C TYR A 204 -2.70 -0.46 4.26
N ASN A 205 -2.23 -1.01 5.37
CA ASN A 205 -2.83 -2.16 6.05
C ASN A 205 -4.06 -1.84 6.91
N TYR A 206 -4.55 -0.60 6.88
CA TYR A 206 -5.78 -0.24 7.56
C TYR A 206 -6.97 -0.93 6.89
N THR A 207 -7.84 -1.54 7.69
CA THR A 207 -9.06 -2.23 7.25
C THR A 207 -10.11 -2.12 8.34
N THR A 208 -11.38 -2.14 7.97
CA THR A 208 -12.52 -2.10 8.90
C THR A 208 -13.50 -3.21 8.59
N ILE A 209 -14.05 -3.85 9.62
CA ILE A 209 -15.21 -4.72 9.52
C ILE A 209 -16.24 -4.23 10.51
N ASP A 210 -17.44 -3.97 10.04
CA ASP A 210 -18.59 -3.57 10.84
C ASP A 210 -19.74 -4.55 10.60
N HIS A 211 -20.22 -5.18 11.68
CA HIS A 211 -21.37 -6.08 11.65
C HIS A 211 -22.61 -5.34 12.14
N GLY A 212 -23.68 -5.38 11.35
CA GLY A 212 -25.01 -4.93 11.73
C GLY A 212 -26.00 -6.08 11.81
N SER A 213 -27.20 -5.77 12.29
CA SER A 213 -28.29 -6.76 12.40
C SER A 213 -28.74 -7.35 11.05
N GLY A 214 -28.46 -6.67 9.93
CA GLY A 214 -28.83 -7.12 8.58
C GLY A 214 -27.82 -6.75 7.50
N PHE A 215 -26.58 -6.40 7.86
CA PHE A 215 -25.49 -6.10 6.93
C PHE A 215 -24.12 -6.47 7.52
N VAL A 216 -23.15 -6.70 6.65
CA VAL A 216 -21.71 -6.76 6.97
C VAL A 216 -21.03 -5.78 6.04
N CYS A 217 -20.27 -4.84 6.59
CA CYS A 217 -19.55 -3.81 5.85
C CYS A 217 -18.05 -4.01 6.03
N ILE A 218 -17.31 -4.05 4.92
CA ILE A 218 -15.86 -4.20 4.91
C ILE A 218 -15.25 -3.02 4.19
N GLY A 219 -14.44 -2.25 4.90
CA GLY A 219 -13.65 -1.16 4.33
C GLY A 219 -12.19 -1.58 4.21
N ALA A 220 -11.62 -1.43 3.02
CA ALA A 220 -10.22 -1.74 2.79
C ALA A 220 -9.61 -0.84 1.71
N ASN A 221 -8.28 -0.72 1.75
CA ASN A 221 -7.53 -0.17 0.63
C ASN A 221 -7.41 -1.25 -0.44
N TRP A 222 -7.73 -0.93 -1.68
CA TRP A 222 -7.61 -1.81 -2.84
C TRP A 222 -6.55 -1.27 -3.79
N LEU A 223 -5.68 -2.15 -4.27
CA LEU A 223 -4.56 -1.77 -5.14
C LEU A 223 -4.99 -1.75 -6.60
N HIS A 224 -4.45 -0.81 -7.38
CA HIS A 224 -4.63 -0.78 -8.83
C HIS A 224 -3.31 -0.50 -9.56
N GLU A 225 -3.26 -0.86 -10.84
CA GLU A 225 -2.08 -0.64 -11.68
C GLU A 225 -1.86 0.85 -11.90
N ARG A 226 -0.60 1.31 -11.75
CA ARG A 226 -0.23 2.68 -12.10
C ARG A 226 -0.36 2.87 -13.63
N PRO A 227 -0.82 4.03 -14.11
CA PRO A 227 -0.80 4.36 -15.54
C PRO A 227 0.60 4.18 -16.11
N SER A 228 0.69 3.63 -17.32
CA SER A 228 1.97 3.52 -17.99
C SER A 228 2.44 4.89 -18.43
N SER A 229 3.57 5.37 -17.91
CA SER A 229 4.29 6.50 -18.49
C SER A 229 4.58 6.14 -19.94
N GLY A 230 4.05 6.92 -20.88
CA GLY A 230 4.05 6.60 -22.30
C GLY A 230 5.41 6.72 -22.96
N ASP A 231 6.37 5.86 -22.60
CA ASP A 231 7.41 5.40 -23.51
C ASP A 231 8.02 4.07 -23.04
N PRO A 232 7.95 2.98 -23.84
CA PRO A 232 8.50 1.67 -23.47
C PRO A 232 10.02 1.69 -23.20
N GLY A 233 10.72 2.72 -23.70
CA GLY A 233 12.18 2.88 -23.59
C GLY A 233 12.67 3.64 -22.35
N GLU A 234 11.84 4.45 -21.69
CA GLU A 234 12.25 5.24 -20.51
C GLU A 234 11.99 4.53 -19.17
N ASN A 235 11.19 3.45 -19.20
CA ASN A 235 10.88 2.66 -18.00
C ASN A 235 12.13 2.08 -17.33
N GLU A 236 13.22 1.80 -18.06
CA GLU A 236 14.46 1.30 -17.43
C GLU A 236 15.21 2.38 -16.65
N HIS A 237 15.12 3.65 -17.03
CA HIS A 237 15.84 4.74 -16.37
C HIS A 237 15.05 5.38 -15.22
N GLN A 238 13.71 5.40 -15.27
CA GLN A 238 12.88 5.89 -14.15
C GLN A 238 12.83 4.92 -12.96
N ILE A 239 13.22 3.65 -13.14
CA ILE A 239 13.39 2.69 -12.04
C ILE A 239 14.53 3.11 -11.07
N TYR A 240 15.49 3.93 -11.53
CA TYR A 240 16.66 4.35 -10.77
C TYR A 240 16.51 5.68 -10.02
N GLU A 241 15.55 6.53 -10.37
CA GLU A 241 15.25 7.72 -9.57
C GLU A 241 14.37 7.32 -8.38
N GLY A 242 14.96 7.30 -7.18
CA GLY A 242 14.32 6.96 -5.91
C GLY A 242 13.19 7.91 -5.44
N SER A 243 12.31 8.35 -6.34
CA SER A 243 11.26 9.33 -6.12
C SER A 243 9.84 8.80 -6.38
N ALA A 244 9.66 7.72 -7.16
CA ALA A 244 8.35 7.09 -7.34
C ALA A 244 8.14 5.98 -6.29
N GLU A 245 7.18 6.19 -5.38
CA GLU A 245 6.69 5.13 -4.47
C GLU A 245 6.35 3.89 -5.32
N LEU A 246 7.10 2.79 -5.18
CA LEU A 246 6.91 1.64 -6.08
C LEU A 246 5.64 0.86 -5.72
N VAL A 247 5.14 1.04 -4.49
CA VAL A 247 3.88 0.43 -4.07
C VAL A 247 2.76 0.86 -5.03
N PRO A 248 1.93 -0.08 -5.51
CA PRO A 248 0.81 0.26 -6.37
C PRO A 248 -0.10 1.30 -5.69
N PRO A 249 -0.63 2.27 -6.48
CA PRO A 249 -1.65 3.19 -5.98
C PRO A 249 -2.81 2.45 -5.30
N LYS A 250 -3.29 3.01 -4.20
CA LYS A 250 -4.38 2.46 -3.41
C LYS A 250 -5.62 3.33 -3.49
N HIS A 251 -6.78 2.70 -3.43
CA HIS A 251 -8.05 3.39 -3.29
C HIS A 251 -8.88 2.73 -2.18
N TRP A 252 -9.49 3.52 -1.31
CA TRP A 252 -10.40 3.00 -0.29
C TRP A 252 -11.77 2.67 -0.89
N ALA A 253 -12.30 1.50 -0.58
CA ALA A 253 -13.69 1.16 -0.88
C ALA A 253 -14.33 0.37 0.27
N TRP A 254 -15.64 0.55 0.40
CA TRP A 254 -16.49 -0.23 1.29
C TRP A 254 -17.33 -1.20 0.47
N TYR A 255 -17.27 -2.48 0.82
CA TYR A 255 -18.13 -3.52 0.28
C TYR A 255 -19.07 -4.00 1.38
N ILE A 256 -20.37 -3.96 1.08
CA ILE A 256 -21.42 -4.27 2.02
C ILE A 256 -22.26 -5.42 1.44
N LEU A 257 -22.39 -6.49 2.21
CA LEU A 257 -23.31 -7.59 1.94
C LEU A 257 -24.48 -7.48 2.91
N THR A 258 -25.71 -7.57 2.40
CA THR A 258 -26.93 -7.42 3.20
C THR A 258 -27.73 -8.72 3.29
N SER A 259 -28.62 -8.78 4.28
CA SER A 259 -29.52 -9.92 4.49
C SER A 259 -30.59 -10.08 3.39
N ASP A 260 -30.87 -9.05 2.60
CA ASP A 260 -31.83 -9.05 1.49
C ASP A 260 -31.18 -9.36 0.12
N CYS A 261 -30.00 -9.98 0.11
CA CYS A 261 -29.24 -10.30 -1.11
C CYS A 261 -28.91 -9.05 -1.96
N THR A 262 -28.77 -7.90 -1.31
CA THR A 262 -28.28 -6.66 -1.93
C THR A 262 -26.79 -6.51 -1.64
N VAL A 263 -25.99 -6.28 -2.67
CA VAL A 263 -24.55 -6.00 -2.54
C VAL A 263 -24.34 -4.53 -2.83
N ILE A 264 -23.65 -3.81 -1.95
CA ILE A 264 -23.39 -2.38 -2.11
C ILE A 264 -21.87 -2.15 -2.13
N SER A 265 -21.37 -1.50 -3.17
CA SER A 265 -19.99 -1.04 -3.26
C SER A 265 -19.94 0.47 -3.24
N ILE A 266 -19.18 1.04 -2.32
CA ILE A 266 -18.96 2.49 -2.19
C ILE A 266 -17.48 2.75 -2.35
N HIS A 267 -17.13 3.60 -3.30
CA HIS A 267 -15.74 3.93 -3.58
C HIS A 267 -15.40 5.36 -3.15
N GLU A 268 -14.17 5.56 -2.69
CA GLU A 268 -13.66 6.91 -2.47
C GLU A 268 -13.57 7.72 -3.77
N THR A 269 -13.42 9.03 -3.62
CA THR A 269 -13.15 9.89 -4.77
C THR A 269 -11.74 9.60 -5.31
N PRO A 270 -11.55 9.43 -6.64
CA PRO A 270 -10.23 9.24 -7.23
C PRO A 270 -9.25 10.34 -6.77
N ASN A 271 -8.04 9.93 -6.38
CA ASN A 271 -6.99 10.84 -5.95
C ASN A 271 -5.84 10.79 -6.93
N TYR A 272 -5.83 11.72 -7.87
CA TYR A 272 -4.80 11.82 -8.88
C TYR A 272 -3.54 12.48 -8.29
N ASP A 273 -2.37 11.91 -8.57
CA ASP A 273 -1.10 12.48 -8.13
C ASP A 273 -0.90 13.89 -8.73
N ALA A 274 -0.99 14.92 -7.88
CA ALA A 274 -0.87 16.33 -8.25
C ALA A 274 0.55 16.75 -8.72
N GLY A 275 1.47 15.80 -8.87
CA GLY A 275 2.89 16.02 -9.20
C GLY A 275 3.21 16.11 -10.69
N SER A 276 2.25 15.86 -11.57
CA SER A 276 2.46 15.86 -13.02
C SER A 276 2.61 17.29 -13.57
N LYS A 277 3.84 17.82 -13.56
CA LYS A 277 4.25 18.98 -14.39
C LYS A 277 4.31 18.59 -15.88
N GLY A 278 3.22 18.06 -16.42
CA GLY A 278 3.07 17.68 -17.82
C GLY A 278 2.14 18.64 -18.55
N ASP A 279 2.13 18.54 -19.88
CA ASP A 279 1.12 19.20 -20.72
C ASP A 279 -0.30 18.77 -20.28
N ASP A 280 -1.27 19.67 -20.35
CA ASP A 280 -2.63 19.45 -19.82
C ASP A 280 -3.29 18.20 -20.44
N ALA A 281 -2.94 17.89 -21.70
CA ALA A 281 -3.41 16.70 -22.41
C ALA A 281 -2.84 15.39 -21.87
N GLU A 282 -1.56 15.36 -21.49
CA GLU A 282 -0.92 14.17 -20.93
C GLU A 282 -1.42 13.91 -19.50
N ALA A 283 -1.61 14.97 -18.72
CA ALA A 283 -2.22 14.89 -17.40
C ALA A 283 -3.65 14.33 -17.47
N LEU A 284 -4.46 14.78 -18.43
CA LEU A 284 -5.80 14.25 -18.65
C LEU A 284 -5.76 12.77 -19.07
N ARG A 285 -4.85 12.39 -19.97
CA ARG A 285 -4.69 10.99 -20.40
C ARG A 285 -4.33 10.09 -19.21
N ARG A 286 -3.35 10.47 -18.39
CA ARG A 286 -2.96 9.70 -17.20
C ARG A 286 -4.12 9.60 -16.21
N ARG A 287 -4.86 10.69 -16.00
CA ARG A 287 -6.06 10.71 -15.13
C ARG A 287 -7.10 9.69 -15.59
N THR A 288 -7.40 9.65 -16.89
CA THR A 288 -8.35 8.69 -17.46
C THR A 288 -7.85 7.24 -17.34
N GLU A 289 -6.56 7.01 -17.55
CA GLU A 289 -5.95 5.69 -17.40
C GLU A 289 -5.95 5.22 -15.94
N GLU A 290 -5.65 6.11 -15.00
CA GLU A 290 -5.68 5.83 -13.56
C GLU A 290 -7.10 5.48 -13.11
N LEU A 291 -8.09 6.27 -13.53
CA LEU A 291 -9.50 6.01 -13.26
C LEU A 291 -9.94 4.65 -13.81
N ARG A 292 -9.51 4.33 -15.04
CA ARG A 292 -9.78 3.03 -15.67
C ARG A 292 -9.16 1.88 -14.88
N ASN A 293 -7.92 2.03 -14.41
CA ASN A 293 -7.23 1.02 -13.62
C ASN A 293 -7.89 0.85 -12.24
N MET A 294 -8.28 1.93 -11.58
CA MET A 294 -9.01 1.91 -10.31
C MET A 294 -10.36 1.19 -10.44
N ARG A 295 -11.08 1.42 -11.52
CA ARG A 295 -12.41 0.82 -11.78
C ARG A 295 -12.37 -0.52 -12.50
N LYS A 296 -11.18 -1.03 -12.86
CA LYS A 296 -10.98 -2.23 -13.70
C LYS A 296 -11.72 -3.45 -13.14
N ASN A 297 -11.59 -3.71 -11.84
CA ASN A 297 -12.23 -4.84 -11.18
C ASN A 297 -13.75 -4.82 -11.27
N THR A 298 -14.34 -3.67 -10.92
CA THR A 298 -15.77 -3.39 -10.96
C THR A 298 -16.30 -3.45 -12.39
N HIS A 299 -15.55 -2.89 -13.35
CA HIS A 299 -15.88 -2.92 -14.77
C HIS A 299 -15.85 -4.35 -15.34
N ASP A 300 -14.82 -5.14 -15.02
CA ASP A 300 -14.70 -6.52 -15.47
C ASP A 300 -15.78 -7.43 -14.87
N LEU A 301 -16.15 -7.19 -13.61
CA LEU A 301 -17.27 -7.87 -12.97
C LEU A 301 -18.61 -7.49 -13.62
N LEU A 302 -18.85 -6.19 -13.82
CA LEU A 302 -20.05 -5.68 -14.47
C LEU A 302 -20.20 -6.26 -15.87
N SER A 303 -19.14 -6.22 -16.68
CA SER A 303 -19.13 -6.79 -18.02
C SER A 303 -19.58 -8.27 -18.03
N GLN A 304 -19.09 -9.06 -17.07
CA GLN A 304 -19.42 -10.48 -16.94
C GLN A 304 -20.78 -10.77 -16.32
N LEU A 305 -21.50 -9.75 -15.86
CA LEU A 305 -22.94 -9.88 -15.55
C LEU A 305 -23.80 -9.85 -16.80
N SER A 306 -23.28 -9.54 -17.99
CA SER A 306 -24.01 -9.69 -19.25
C SER A 306 -23.62 -10.98 -19.97
N LYS A 307 -24.57 -11.60 -20.69
CA LYS A 307 -24.30 -12.76 -21.56
C LYS A 307 -23.26 -12.45 -22.64
N ILE A 308 -23.18 -11.19 -23.08
CA ILE A 308 -22.22 -10.73 -24.08
C ILE A 308 -20.81 -10.71 -23.50
N GLY A 309 -20.67 -10.12 -22.30
CA GLY A 309 -19.37 -9.99 -21.65
C GLY A 309 -18.80 -11.33 -21.22
N ILE A 310 -19.59 -12.28 -20.71
CA ILE A 310 -19.10 -13.62 -20.34
C ILE A 310 -18.32 -14.29 -21.48
N ARG A 311 -18.78 -14.16 -22.73
CA ARG A 311 -18.11 -14.74 -23.90
C ARG A 311 -16.74 -14.10 -24.18
N LYS A 312 -16.57 -12.82 -23.84
CA LYS A 312 -15.29 -12.10 -24.01
C LYS A 312 -14.20 -12.58 -23.05
N TYR A 313 -14.58 -13.17 -21.91
CA TYR A 313 -13.63 -13.65 -20.89
C TYR A 313 -13.45 -15.17 -20.93
N GLU A 314 -14.04 -15.88 -21.91
CA GLU A 314 -13.94 -17.34 -22.04
C GLU A 314 -12.49 -17.83 -22.16
N TYR A 315 -11.62 -17.05 -22.81
CA TYR A 315 -10.19 -17.35 -22.95
C TYR A 315 -9.31 -16.71 -21.86
N ARG A 316 -9.89 -15.96 -20.92
CA ARG A 316 -9.17 -15.26 -19.84
C ARG A 316 -9.45 -15.92 -18.49
N VAL A 317 -8.92 -17.13 -18.32
CA VAL A 317 -9.19 -17.99 -17.15
C VAL A 317 -8.99 -17.26 -15.81
N ALA A 318 -7.93 -16.47 -15.67
CA ALA A 318 -7.64 -15.75 -14.42
C ALA A 318 -8.55 -14.54 -14.14
N SER A 319 -9.24 -14.02 -15.17
CA SER A 319 -10.15 -12.87 -15.05
C SER A 319 -11.61 -13.27 -15.18
N GLN A 320 -11.90 -14.57 -15.26
CA GLN A 320 -13.24 -15.09 -15.45
C GLN A 320 -14.00 -15.09 -14.12
N LYS A 321 -15.12 -14.38 -14.10
CA LYS A 321 -16.01 -14.17 -12.95
C LYS A 321 -17.38 -14.74 -13.27
N GLY A 322 -17.60 -15.98 -12.86
CA GLY A 322 -18.76 -16.78 -13.24
C GLY A 322 -20.03 -16.53 -12.43
N VAL A 323 -20.37 -15.30 -12.06
CA VAL A 323 -21.51 -15.02 -11.14
C VAL A 323 -22.82 -15.61 -11.67
N ARG A 324 -23.24 -15.23 -12.89
CA ARG A 324 -24.49 -15.70 -13.50
C ARG A 324 -24.36 -17.11 -14.09
N SER A 325 -23.21 -17.45 -14.67
CA SER A 325 -22.97 -18.77 -15.28
C SER A 325 -23.02 -19.93 -14.28
N ASP A 326 -22.57 -19.70 -13.04
CA ASP A 326 -22.66 -20.70 -11.97
C ASP A 326 -24.10 -20.92 -11.51
N LEU A 327 -24.94 -19.90 -11.64
CA LEU A 327 -26.36 -19.94 -11.29
C LEU A 327 -27.15 -20.79 -12.28
N ALA A 328 -27.00 -20.54 -13.58
CA ALA A 328 -27.69 -21.27 -14.65
C ALA A 328 -27.40 -22.79 -14.67
N LYS A 329 -26.19 -23.19 -14.25
CA LYS A 329 -25.81 -24.61 -14.12
C LYS A 329 -26.55 -25.33 -13.00
N THR A 330 -27.00 -24.60 -11.98
CA THR A 330 -27.78 -25.14 -10.86
C THR A 330 -29.24 -25.36 -11.29
N THR A 331 -29.79 -24.47 -12.12
CA THR A 331 -31.19 -24.53 -12.59
C THR A 331 -31.43 -25.62 -13.65
N SER A 332 -30.42 -26.03 -14.41
CA SER A 332 -30.57 -26.92 -15.58
C SER A 332 -30.52 -28.43 -15.32
N ARG A 333 -30.44 -28.91 -14.07
CA ARG A 333 -30.46 -30.36 -13.79
C ARG A 333 -31.83 -30.82 -13.31
N HIS A 334 -32.44 -31.67 -14.14
CA HIS A 334 -33.55 -32.54 -13.79
C HIS A 334 -33.49 -33.05 -12.33
N PRO A 335 -34.61 -33.12 -11.60
CA PRO A 335 -34.70 -33.64 -10.23
C PRO A 335 -34.59 -35.18 -10.19
N ALA A 336 -33.68 -35.76 -10.98
CA ALA A 336 -33.47 -37.19 -11.06
C ALA A 336 -31.99 -37.51 -10.83
N SER A 337 -31.75 -38.39 -9.85
CA SER A 337 -30.46 -38.87 -9.37
C SER A 337 -29.69 -37.92 -8.43
N ARG A 338 -30.22 -37.83 -7.20
CA ARG A 338 -29.46 -37.51 -5.98
C ARG A 338 -28.32 -38.50 -5.82
N THR A 339 -27.19 -38.22 -6.46
CA THR A 339 -25.92 -38.87 -6.12
C THR A 339 -25.35 -38.13 -4.93
N ARG A 340 -25.44 -38.81 -3.78
CA ARG A 340 -24.89 -38.59 -2.44
C ARG A 340 -23.58 -37.77 -2.31
N THR A 341 -23.58 -36.50 -2.72
CA THR A 341 -22.62 -35.48 -2.23
C THR A 341 -23.35 -34.57 -1.26
N THR A 342 -22.91 -34.60 -0.01
CA THR A 342 -23.50 -34.03 1.20
C THR A 342 -23.40 -32.50 1.31
N VAL A 343 -23.58 -31.76 0.21
CA VAL A 343 -23.59 -30.29 0.25
C VAL A 343 -25.04 -29.85 0.33
N MET A 344 -25.46 -29.37 1.50
CA MET A 344 -26.75 -28.68 1.65
C MET A 344 -26.74 -27.47 0.72
N GLU A 345 -27.68 -27.43 -0.23
CA GLU A 345 -27.81 -26.31 -1.16
C GLU A 345 -28.35 -25.10 -0.39
N SER A 346 -27.81 -23.90 -0.63
CA SER A 346 -28.32 -22.62 -0.12
C SER A 346 -29.37 -22.03 -1.08
N SER A 347 -30.06 -20.97 -0.68
CA SER A 347 -30.92 -20.23 -1.63
C SER A 347 -30.11 -19.69 -2.83
N GLU A 348 -30.72 -19.67 -4.02
CA GLU A 348 -30.12 -19.16 -5.26
C GLU A 348 -29.67 -17.69 -5.11
N ALA A 349 -30.50 -16.87 -4.45
CA ALA A 349 -30.23 -15.46 -4.19
C ALA A 349 -29.01 -15.26 -3.27
N VAL A 350 -28.88 -16.10 -2.25
CA VAL A 350 -27.78 -16.07 -1.29
C VAL A 350 -26.48 -16.53 -1.96
N ASP A 351 -26.53 -17.59 -2.76
CA ASP A 351 -25.35 -18.07 -3.50
C ASP A 351 -24.88 -17.02 -4.51
N ALA A 352 -25.80 -16.41 -5.27
CA ALA A 352 -25.47 -15.39 -6.26
C ALA A 352 -24.93 -14.09 -5.64
N SER A 353 -25.53 -13.60 -4.55
CA SER A 353 -25.05 -12.39 -3.86
C SER A 353 -23.71 -12.62 -3.15
N ALA A 354 -23.51 -13.77 -2.49
CA ALA A 354 -22.24 -14.13 -1.88
C ALA A 354 -21.13 -14.35 -2.93
N ASN A 355 -21.47 -14.91 -4.10
CA ASN A 355 -20.52 -15.08 -5.21
C ASN A 355 -20.14 -13.74 -5.85
N LEU A 356 -21.10 -12.83 -6.03
CA LEU A 356 -20.82 -11.45 -6.44
C LEU A 356 -19.88 -10.76 -5.45
N PHE A 357 -20.18 -10.89 -4.15
CA PHE A 357 -19.36 -10.33 -3.09
C PHE A 357 -17.93 -10.89 -3.15
N TYR A 358 -17.75 -12.19 -3.32
CA TYR A 358 -16.45 -12.82 -3.51
C TYR A 358 -15.64 -12.21 -4.67
N TYR A 359 -16.24 -12.02 -5.85
CA TYR A 359 -15.52 -11.47 -7.01
C TYR A 359 -15.21 -9.97 -6.92
N LEU A 360 -15.77 -9.25 -5.96
CA LEU A 360 -15.32 -7.90 -5.61
C LEU A 360 -13.99 -7.94 -4.84
N PHE A 361 -13.75 -8.99 -4.04
CA PHE A 361 -12.49 -9.20 -3.31
C PHE A 361 -11.40 -9.82 -4.18
N GLU A 362 -11.77 -10.58 -5.21
CA GLU A 362 -10.83 -11.21 -6.13
C GLU A 362 -10.29 -10.20 -7.17
N ASP A 363 -9.42 -9.29 -6.72
CA ASP A 363 -8.53 -8.52 -7.60
C ASP A 363 -7.10 -8.50 -7.07
N TYR A 364 -6.22 -9.17 -7.79
CA TYR A 364 -4.79 -9.21 -7.47
C TYR A 364 -3.90 -8.85 -8.66
N THR A 365 -4.45 -8.30 -9.76
CA THR A 365 -3.60 -8.04 -10.94
C THR A 365 -2.53 -6.99 -10.63
N ALA A 366 -2.90 -5.96 -9.88
CA ALA A 366 -1.98 -4.91 -9.45
C ALA A 366 -0.80 -5.42 -8.59
N PRO A 367 -1.01 -6.21 -7.53
CA PRO A 367 0.12 -6.76 -6.78
C PRO A 367 0.97 -7.75 -7.59
N THR A 368 0.41 -8.52 -8.52
CA THR A 368 1.22 -9.45 -9.34
C THR A 368 2.24 -8.73 -10.22
N SER A 369 1.87 -7.60 -10.83
CA SER A 369 2.80 -6.80 -11.63
C SER A 369 3.92 -6.19 -10.76
N PHE A 370 3.58 -5.73 -9.56
CA PHE A 370 4.56 -5.27 -8.57
C PHE A 370 5.54 -6.37 -8.14
N LEU A 371 5.06 -7.58 -7.86
CA LEU A 371 5.92 -8.71 -7.47
C LEU A 371 6.87 -9.11 -8.60
N SER A 372 6.37 -9.15 -9.84
CA SER A 372 7.20 -9.39 -11.02
C SER A 372 8.30 -8.33 -11.16
N ASN A 373 7.95 -7.05 -11.03
CA ASN A 373 8.92 -5.95 -11.10
C ASN A 373 9.95 -5.99 -9.96
N SER A 374 9.52 -6.38 -8.76
CA SER A 374 10.40 -6.55 -7.60
C SER A 374 11.38 -7.69 -7.82
N SER A 375 10.93 -8.83 -8.36
CA SER A 375 11.77 -9.97 -8.74
C SER A 375 12.87 -9.58 -9.74
N VAL A 376 12.49 -8.87 -10.81
CA VAL A 376 13.44 -8.40 -11.83
C VAL A 376 14.44 -7.42 -11.22
N THR A 377 13.99 -6.51 -10.36
CA THR A 377 14.88 -5.54 -9.70
C THR A 377 15.86 -6.26 -8.76
N LEU A 378 15.39 -7.19 -7.92
CA LEU A 378 16.25 -7.96 -7.02
C LEU A 378 17.26 -8.79 -7.81
N SER A 379 16.84 -9.45 -8.90
CA SER A 379 17.76 -10.19 -9.78
C SER A 379 18.86 -9.30 -10.36
N LYS A 380 18.51 -8.08 -10.83
CA LYS A 380 19.48 -7.09 -11.32
C LYS A 380 20.44 -6.63 -10.21
N LEU A 381 19.94 -6.36 -9.01
CA LEU A 381 20.76 -5.97 -7.86
C LEU A 381 21.68 -7.12 -7.40
N THR A 382 21.18 -8.36 -7.44
CA THR A 382 21.98 -9.55 -7.12
C THR A 382 23.16 -9.67 -8.07
N ASP A 383 22.94 -9.51 -9.37
CA ASP A 383 24.00 -9.49 -10.38
C ASP A 383 25.00 -8.35 -10.12
N GLU A 384 24.48 -7.14 -9.85
CA GLU A 384 25.32 -5.98 -9.57
C GLU A 384 26.22 -6.17 -8.33
N VAL A 385 25.65 -6.70 -7.23
CA VAL A 385 26.38 -6.95 -5.98
C VAL A 385 27.45 -8.01 -6.14
N LEU A 386 27.14 -9.12 -6.82
CA LEU A 386 28.10 -10.20 -7.04
C LEU A 386 29.30 -9.74 -7.89
N HIS A 387 29.06 -8.83 -8.84
CA HIS A 387 30.09 -8.27 -9.70
C HIS A 387 30.78 -6.99 -9.16
N ILE A 388 30.59 -6.62 -7.88
CA ILE A 388 31.28 -5.47 -7.25
C ILE A 388 32.80 -5.67 -7.19
N THR A 389 33.24 -6.93 -7.05
CA THR A 389 34.68 -7.25 -6.93
C THR A 389 35.38 -7.37 -8.27
N ASP A 390 34.64 -7.38 -9.38
CA ASP A 390 35.20 -7.50 -10.71
C ASP A 390 35.97 -6.24 -11.11
N TRP A 391 37.14 -6.46 -11.71
CA TRP A 391 38.03 -5.40 -12.18
C TRP A 391 37.38 -4.46 -13.21
N ARG A 392 36.32 -4.90 -13.91
CA ARG A 392 35.55 -4.11 -14.88
C ARG A 392 34.61 -3.08 -14.24
N ASN A 393 34.23 -3.26 -12.97
CA ASN A 393 33.28 -2.40 -12.25
C ASN A 393 33.97 -1.48 -11.22
N LYS A 394 35.28 -1.24 -11.38
CA LYS A 394 36.11 -0.55 -10.40
C LYS A 394 35.65 0.88 -10.07
N ASP A 395 35.03 1.56 -11.04
CA ASP A 395 34.62 2.96 -10.97
C ASP A 395 33.10 3.17 -10.83
N LYS A 396 32.29 2.10 -10.69
CA LYS A 396 30.84 2.24 -10.47
C LYS A 396 30.55 2.70 -9.05
N ASP A 397 29.71 3.74 -8.93
CA ASP A 397 29.18 4.19 -7.65
C ASP A 397 28.17 3.16 -7.12
N THR A 398 28.53 2.48 -6.03
CA THR A 398 27.68 1.47 -5.38
C THR A 398 26.76 2.06 -4.31
N SER A 399 26.77 3.38 -4.11
CA SER A 399 26.00 4.03 -3.04
C SER A 399 24.48 3.92 -3.22
N ASP A 400 24.01 3.76 -4.46
CA ASP A 400 22.58 3.67 -4.77
C ASP A 400 22.00 2.26 -4.58
N ILE A 401 22.85 1.22 -4.53
CA ILE A 401 22.41 -0.16 -4.27
C ILE A 401 21.71 -0.24 -2.91
N ILE A 402 22.31 0.34 -1.85
CA ILE A 402 21.73 0.31 -0.50
C ILE A 402 20.42 1.09 -0.47
N LYS A 403 20.36 2.27 -1.11
CA LYS A 403 19.15 3.10 -1.13
C LYS A 403 17.99 2.35 -1.80
N THR A 404 18.27 1.72 -2.95
CA THR A 404 17.30 0.92 -3.70
C THR A 404 16.85 -0.30 -2.91
N LEU A 405 17.78 -1.03 -2.30
CA LEU A 405 17.48 -2.21 -1.48
C LEU A 405 16.64 -1.86 -0.24
N TYR A 406 16.91 -0.71 0.39
CA TYR A 406 16.13 -0.22 1.51
C TYR A 406 14.72 0.21 1.09
N ALA A 407 14.61 0.99 0.01
CA ALA A 407 13.32 1.41 -0.53
C ALA A 407 12.45 0.20 -0.89
N ARG A 408 13.01 -0.79 -1.60
CA ARG A 408 12.33 -2.04 -1.94
C ARG A 408 11.91 -2.84 -0.71
N SER A 409 12.77 -2.96 0.29
CA SER A 409 12.44 -3.66 1.54
C SER A 409 11.29 -3.00 2.29
N ARG A 410 11.27 -1.66 2.33
CA ARG A 410 10.19 -0.89 2.96
C ARG A 410 8.86 -1.14 2.24
N ASP A 411 8.86 -1.08 0.91
CA ASP A 411 7.68 -1.24 0.08
C ASP A 411 7.13 -2.69 0.15
N LEU A 412 8.01 -3.71 0.11
CA LEU A 412 7.65 -5.12 0.32
C LEU A 412 7.01 -5.36 1.70
N ARG A 413 7.54 -4.71 2.76
CA ARG A 413 6.97 -4.83 4.10
C ARG A 413 5.59 -4.19 4.21
N GLN A 414 5.37 -3.04 3.56
CA GLN A 414 4.04 -2.42 3.50
C GLN A 414 3.03 -3.34 2.81
N LEU A 415 3.44 -3.96 1.70
CA LEU A 415 2.60 -4.91 0.97
C LEU A 415 2.32 -6.17 1.79
N LYS A 416 3.32 -6.71 2.50
CA LYS A 416 3.14 -7.83 3.44
C LYS A 416 2.04 -7.52 4.45
N HIS A 417 2.14 -6.38 5.14
CA HIS A 417 1.15 -6.00 6.15
C HIS A 417 -0.25 -5.78 5.57
N LEU A 418 -0.36 -5.31 4.33
CA LEU A 418 -1.64 -5.21 3.63
C LEU A 418 -2.25 -6.60 3.42
N PHE A 419 -1.49 -7.55 2.91
CA PHE A 419 -1.96 -8.92 2.67
C PHE A 419 -2.25 -9.70 3.96
N GLU A 420 -1.48 -9.49 5.02
CA GLU A 420 -1.80 -10.01 6.36
C GLU A 420 -3.14 -9.45 6.87
N SER A 421 -3.45 -8.20 6.52
CA SER A 421 -4.74 -7.58 6.84
C SER A 421 -5.87 -8.22 6.04
N TYR A 422 -5.68 -8.44 4.74
CA TYR A 422 -6.65 -9.16 3.90
C TYR A 422 -6.87 -10.61 4.38
N GLU A 423 -5.83 -11.32 4.80
CA GLU A 423 -5.96 -12.67 5.37
C GLU A 423 -6.88 -12.65 6.60
N LYS A 424 -6.71 -11.66 7.49
CA LYS A 424 -7.59 -11.48 8.65
C LYS A 424 -9.01 -11.12 8.24
N LEU A 425 -9.19 -10.28 7.23
CA LEU A 425 -10.51 -9.93 6.69
C LEU A 425 -11.23 -11.16 6.14
N ILE A 426 -10.56 -11.95 5.32
CA ILE A 426 -11.15 -13.15 4.69
C ILE A 426 -11.54 -14.18 5.75
N LYS A 427 -10.70 -14.38 6.78
CA LYS A 427 -11.07 -15.23 7.94
C LYS A 427 -12.31 -14.71 8.65
N GLY A 428 -12.40 -13.39 8.87
CA GLY A 428 -13.60 -12.77 9.46
C GLY A 428 -14.86 -12.92 8.60
N ILE A 429 -14.73 -12.95 7.27
CA ILE A 429 -15.84 -13.25 6.35
C ILE A 429 -16.24 -14.73 6.48
N MET A 430 -15.28 -15.64 6.56
CA MET A 430 -15.52 -17.08 6.69
C MET A 430 -16.19 -17.46 8.02
N ASP A 431 -16.02 -16.66 9.06
CA ASP A 431 -16.67 -16.83 10.36
C ASP A 431 -18.16 -16.43 10.35
N LEU A 432 -18.68 -15.89 9.25
CA LEU A 432 -20.10 -15.57 9.11
C LEU A 432 -20.98 -16.84 9.07
N PRO A 433 -22.22 -16.78 9.56
CA PRO A 433 -23.11 -17.92 9.56
C PRO A 433 -23.41 -18.40 8.14
N VAL A 434 -23.37 -19.71 7.93
CA VAL A 434 -23.68 -20.35 6.66
C VAL A 434 -25.20 -20.52 6.52
N ASP A 435 -25.72 -20.22 5.33
CA ASP A 435 -27.12 -20.50 4.99
C ASP A 435 -27.30 -21.99 4.69
N TYR A 436 -27.95 -22.69 5.61
CA TYR A 436 -28.46 -24.03 5.39
C TYR A 436 -29.94 -23.93 5.03
N ASN A 437 -30.36 -24.56 3.92
CA ASN A 437 -31.79 -24.64 3.59
C ASN A 437 -32.50 -25.47 4.68
N ASP A 438 -33.23 -24.81 5.60
CA ASP A 438 -34.00 -25.40 6.71
C ASP A 438 -35.22 -26.24 6.25
N ARG A 439 -35.24 -26.71 5.00
CA ARG A 439 -36.38 -27.43 4.41
C ARG A 439 -36.55 -28.87 4.93
N GLU A 440 -35.59 -29.41 5.69
CA GLU A 440 -35.70 -30.72 6.34
C GLU A 440 -36.06 -30.66 7.84
N GLU A 441 -35.87 -29.51 8.52
CA GLU A 441 -36.14 -29.42 9.97
C GLU A 441 -37.64 -29.32 10.29
N SER A 442 -38.48 -28.94 9.32
CA SER A 442 -39.94 -28.97 9.45
C SER A 442 -40.58 -30.37 9.44
N MET A 443 -39.81 -31.45 9.30
CA MET A 443 -40.30 -32.84 9.41
C MET A 443 -39.95 -33.52 10.74
N ALA A 444 -39.07 -32.93 11.55
CA ALA A 444 -38.75 -33.42 12.89
C ALA A 444 -39.45 -32.55 13.93
N GLY A 445 -40.68 -32.94 14.28
CA GLY A 445 -41.45 -32.26 15.31
C GLY A 445 -40.69 -32.19 16.63
N SER A 446 -40.20 -30.99 16.97
CA SER A 446 -39.69 -30.66 18.30
C SER A 446 -39.73 -29.14 18.53
N ASN A 447 -40.74 -28.71 19.30
CA ASN A 447 -40.84 -27.48 20.10
C ASN A 447 -40.45 -26.11 19.46
N PRO A 448 -41.43 -25.26 19.11
CA PRO A 448 -41.18 -23.96 18.45
C PRO A 448 -40.82 -22.81 19.41
N ASN A 449 -40.28 -23.08 20.61
CA ASN A 449 -40.22 -22.06 21.68
C ASN A 449 -38.89 -21.90 22.44
N LEU A 450 -37.77 -22.50 22.01
CA LEU A 450 -36.47 -22.25 22.63
C LEU A 450 -35.39 -22.12 21.55
N LEU A 451 -35.04 -20.86 21.23
CA LEU A 451 -33.92 -20.39 20.38
C LEU A 451 -34.18 -20.08 18.89
N SER A 452 -35.44 -19.93 18.46
CA SER A 452 -35.73 -19.20 17.21
C SER A 452 -35.73 -17.68 17.42
N THR A 453 -34.61 -17.10 17.88
CA THR A 453 -34.31 -15.76 17.39
C THR A 453 -33.96 -15.94 15.92
N SER A 454 -34.97 -15.82 15.07
CA SER A 454 -34.82 -15.60 13.63
C SER A 454 -34.14 -14.24 13.45
N SER A 455 -32.87 -14.12 13.86
CA SER A 455 -32.04 -13.00 13.52
C SER A 455 -31.76 -13.17 12.03
N ARG A 456 -32.38 -12.30 11.22
CA ARG A 456 -32.05 -12.08 9.80
C ARG A 456 -30.63 -11.54 9.66
N GLY A 457 -29.64 -12.27 10.18
CA GLY A 457 -28.22 -11.99 10.01
C GLY A 457 -27.84 -12.23 8.56
N VAL A 458 -26.78 -11.57 8.12
CA VAL A 458 -26.16 -11.84 6.82
C VAL A 458 -25.63 -13.26 6.82
N ARG A 459 -26.00 -14.04 5.79
CA ARG A 459 -25.56 -15.42 5.63
C ARG A 459 -24.71 -15.57 4.38
N LEU A 460 -23.76 -16.49 4.40
CA LEU A 460 -22.99 -16.90 3.23
C LEU A 460 -23.44 -18.27 2.74
N SER A 461 -23.35 -18.54 1.43
CA SER A 461 -23.49 -19.91 0.93
C SER A 461 -22.25 -20.74 1.29
N GLN A 462 -22.42 -22.05 1.50
CA GLN A 462 -21.27 -22.95 1.75
C GLN A 462 -20.25 -22.88 0.60
N LYS A 463 -20.72 -22.76 -0.64
CA LYS A 463 -19.85 -22.58 -1.82
C LYS A 463 -19.03 -21.29 -1.74
N ALA A 464 -19.61 -20.20 -1.24
CA ALA A 464 -18.89 -18.94 -1.06
C ALA A 464 -17.82 -19.07 0.02
N VAL A 465 -18.12 -19.74 1.15
CA VAL A 465 -17.13 -20.02 2.20
C VAL A 465 -15.95 -20.82 1.65
N ASP A 466 -16.21 -21.86 0.86
CA ASP A 466 -15.15 -22.65 0.21
C ASP A 466 -14.34 -21.81 -0.79
N ARG A 467 -14.99 -20.91 -1.55
CA ARG A 467 -14.30 -19.97 -2.46
C ARG A 467 -13.38 -19.03 -1.67
N PHE A 468 -13.87 -18.43 -0.58
CA PHE A 468 -13.07 -17.58 0.30
C PHE A 468 -11.93 -18.36 0.98
N GLY A 469 -12.14 -19.62 1.35
CA GLY A 469 -11.08 -20.49 1.87
C GLY A 469 -9.95 -20.69 0.86
N ARG A 470 -10.29 -21.04 -0.39
CA ARG A 470 -9.30 -21.17 -1.47
C ARG A 470 -8.60 -19.85 -1.79
N LEU A 471 -9.33 -18.73 -1.71
CA LEU A 471 -8.77 -17.39 -1.88
C LEU A 471 -7.74 -17.07 -0.82
N ASN A 472 -8.05 -17.40 0.44
CA ASN A 472 -7.16 -17.22 1.57
C ASN A 472 -5.87 -18.03 1.39
N ASP A 473 -5.99 -19.30 0.99
CA ASP A 473 -4.84 -20.17 0.74
C ASP A 473 -3.99 -19.66 -0.43
N ARG A 474 -4.63 -19.22 -1.52
CA ARG A 474 -3.93 -18.64 -2.68
C ARG A 474 -3.23 -17.35 -2.32
N LEU A 475 -3.87 -16.46 -1.57
CA LEU A 475 -3.28 -15.20 -1.11
C LEU A 475 -2.05 -15.48 -0.26
N ARG A 476 -2.12 -16.45 0.64
CA ARG A 476 -0.98 -16.85 1.46
C ARG A 476 0.17 -17.41 0.63
N LEU A 477 -0.10 -18.43 -0.18
CA LEU A 477 0.94 -19.12 -0.96
C LEU A 477 1.55 -18.24 -2.06
N LEU A 478 0.73 -17.44 -2.75
CA LEU A 478 1.19 -16.69 -3.91
C LEU A 478 1.71 -15.29 -3.55
N MET A 479 1.12 -14.63 -2.56
CA MET A 479 1.49 -13.25 -2.20
C MET A 479 2.38 -13.23 -0.96
N LEU A 480 1.92 -13.76 0.17
CA LEU A 480 2.66 -13.63 1.44
C LEU A 480 3.98 -14.40 1.41
N ASP A 481 3.97 -15.66 0.98
CA ASP A 481 5.19 -16.49 0.95
C ASP A 481 6.21 -15.93 -0.05
N THR A 482 5.76 -15.51 -1.26
CA THR A 482 6.63 -14.84 -2.25
C THR A 482 7.24 -13.54 -1.71
N ILE A 483 6.48 -12.73 -0.97
CA ILE A 483 7.01 -11.49 -0.36
C ILE A 483 8.05 -11.84 0.70
N ASP A 484 7.81 -12.89 1.49
CA ASP A 484 8.76 -13.34 2.51
C ASP A 484 10.06 -13.87 1.89
N GLU A 485 9.98 -14.61 0.78
CA GLU A 485 11.15 -15.01 0.00
C GLU A 485 11.97 -13.80 -0.45
N TYR A 486 11.34 -12.77 -1.03
CA TYR A 486 12.04 -11.56 -1.45
C TYR A 486 12.64 -10.77 -0.28
N LEU A 487 12.00 -10.76 0.88
CA LEU A 487 12.55 -10.13 2.09
C LEU A 487 13.78 -10.87 2.61
N VAL A 488 13.78 -12.22 2.54
CA VAL A 488 14.92 -13.06 2.91
C VAL A 488 16.06 -12.89 1.91
N GLU A 489 15.78 -12.94 0.60
CA GLU A 489 16.76 -12.70 -0.46
C GLU A 489 17.42 -11.34 -0.28
N LYS A 490 16.62 -10.28 -0.05
CA LYS A 490 17.12 -8.94 0.26
C LYS A 490 18.06 -8.92 1.46
N SER A 491 17.75 -9.66 2.53
CA SER A 491 18.60 -9.71 3.72
C SER A 491 19.95 -10.36 3.40
N SER A 492 19.90 -11.50 2.72
CA SER A 492 21.09 -12.23 2.27
C SER A 492 21.94 -11.38 1.32
N LEU A 493 21.32 -10.63 0.42
CA LEU A 493 21.99 -9.74 -0.52
C LEU A 493 22.68 -8.57 0.20
N SER A 494 22.00 -7.98 1.19
CA SER A 494 22.57 -6.93 2.04
C SER A 494 23.83 -7.42 2.77
N ASP A 495 23.78 -8.61 3.36
CA ASP A 495 24.91 -9.19 4.08
C ASP A 495 26.07 -9.50 3.13
N THR A 496 25.76 -10.04 1.96
CA THR A 496 26.73 -10.31 0.89
C THR A 496 27.40 -9.02 0.42
N TYR A 497 26.64 -7.95 0.21
CA TYR A 497 27.16 -6.64 -0.17
C TYR A 497 28.17 -6.11 0.87
N PHE A 498 27.83 -6.15 2.16
CA PHE A 498 28.75 -5.69 3.21
C PHE A 498 30.00 -6.56 3.30
N ASN A 499 29.89 -7.87 3.13
CA ASN A 499 31.04 -8.78 3.11
C ASN A 499 31.97 -8.50 1.93
N LEU A 500 31.41 -8.31 0.73
CA LEU A 500 32.20 -7.96 -0.47
C LEU A 500 32.82 -6.58 -0.36
N LEU A 501 32.11 -5.61 0.23
CA LEU A 501 32.63 -4.27 0.48
C LEU A 501 33.81 -4.32 1.46
N ALA A 502 33.68 -5.05 2.57
CA ALA A 502 34.76 -5.24 3.53
C ALA A 502 35.99 -5.92 2.90
N GLN A 503 35.77 -6.89 2.00
CA GLN A 503 36.85 -7.52 1.23
C GLN A 503 37.51 -6.54 0.26
N LYS A 504 36.73 -5.71 -0.45
CA LYS A 504 37.22 -4.68 -1.36
C LYS A 504 38.06 -3.63 -0.62
N ASP A 505 37.59 -3.18 0.54
CA ASP A 505 38.30 -2.21 1.38
C ASP A 505 39.61 -2.81 1.90
N SER A 506 39.59 -4.07 2.37
CA SER A 506 40.80 -4.79 2.77
C SER A 506 41.82 -4.89 1.63
N GLN A 507 41.37 -5.20 0.41
CA GLN A 507 42.24 -5.22 -0.77
C GLN A 507 42.79 -3.83 -1.13
N ALA A 508 41.97 -2.78 -1.03
CA ALA A 508 42.40 -1.41 -1.27
C ALA A 508 43.44 -0.96 -0.25
N THR A 509 43.24 -1.27 1.04
CA THR A 509 44.23 -1.02 2.10
C THR A 509 45.50 -1.81 1.86
N ALA A 510 45.42 -3.09 1.47
CA ALA A 510 46.60 -3.90 1.15
C ALA A 510 47.38 -3.32 -0.04
N LYS A 511 46.68 -2.86 -1.09
CA LYS A 511 47.30 -2.18 -2.24
C LYS A 511 47.92 -0.84 -1.84
N LEU A 512 47.24 -0.04 -1.02
CA LEU A 512 47.75 1.23 -0.53
C LEU A 512 49.00 1.03 0.33
N ASN A 513 48.98 0.03 1.22
CA ASN A 513 50.13 -0.33 2.03
C ASN A 513 51.31 -0.81 1.16
N ARG A 514 51.03 -1.61 0.12
CA ARG A 514 52.05 -2.01 -0.87
C ARG A 514 52.63 -0.79 -1.59
N SER A 515 51.80 0.15 -2.04
CA SER A 515 52.26 1.39 -2.69
C SER A 515 53.05 2.28 -1.75
N ALA A 516 52.62 2.46 -0.51
CA ALA A 516 53.35 3.21 0.52
C ALA A 516 54.70 2.57 0.81
N SER A 517 54.76 1.24 0.92
CA SER A 517 56.02 0.51 1.10
C SER A 517 56.95 0.68 -0.11
N LEU A 518 56.41 0.74 -1.33
CA LEU A 518 57.19 0.99 -2.54
C LEU A 518 57.73 2.42 -2.53
N LEU A 519 56.91 3.41 -2.20
CA LEU A 519 57.32 4.81 -2.10
C LEU A 519 58.41 5.00 -1.04
N ALA A 520 58.27 4.38 0.13
CA ALA A 520 59.30 4.38 1.16
C ALA A 520 60.62 3.77 0.67
N LYS A 521 60.57 2.65 -0.06
CA LYS A 521 61.76 2.05 -0.69
C LYS A 521 62.41 2.98 -1.70
N LEU A 522 61.62 3.65 -2.55
CA LEU A 522 62.14 4.65 -3.48
C LEU A 522 62.79 5.83 -2.75
N SER A 523 62.20 6.31 -1.66
CA SER A 523 62.78 7.39 -0.85
C SER A 523 64.13 7.00 -0.23
N VAL A 524 64.26 5.78 0.31
CA VAL A 524 65.53 5.28 0.86
C VAL A 524 66.62 5.20 -0.22
N PHE A 525 66.24 4.93 -1.47
CA PHE A 525 67.18 4.90 -2.59
C PHE A 525 67.58 6.30 -3.08
N PHE A 526 66.60 7.16 -3.34
CA PHE A 526 66.81 8.43 -4.04
C PHE A 526 67.26 9.58 -3.13
N LEU A 527 66.84 9.62 -1.86
CA LEU A 527 67.15 10.73 -0.96
C LEU A 527 68.67 10.92 -0.77
N PRO A 528 69.48 9.86 -0.53
CA PRO A 528 70.93 10.00 -0.43
C PRO A 528 71.59 10.46 -1.75
N ILE A 529 71.05 10.02 -2.89
CA ILE A 529 71.54 10.39 -4.22
C ILE A 529 71.22 11.86 -4.52
N SER A 530 70.02 12.32 -4.17
CA SER A 530 69.63 13.73 -4.26
C SER A 530 70.46 14.61 -3.32
N PHE A 531 70.74 14.14 -2.09
CA PHE A 531 71.61 14.85 -1.16
C PHE A 531 73.04 14.95 -1.67
N MET A 532 73.60 13.86 -2.21
CA MET A 532 74.90 13.87 -2.88
C MET A 532 74.92 14.87 -4.04
N THR A 533 73.92 14.81 -4.92
CA THR A 533 73.84 15.72 -6.08
C THR A 533 73.73 17.17 -5.64
N SER A 534 72.95 17.45 -4.58
CA SER A 534 72.87 18.79 -3.98
C SER A 534 74.21 19.23 -3.39
N TYR A 535 74.95 18.34 -2.72
CA TYR A 535 76.25 18.64 -2.13
C TYR A 535 77.27 19.06 -3.20
N PHE A 536 77.33 18.34 -4.33
CA PHE A 536 78.18 18.73 -5.46
C PHE A 536 77.67 19.96 -6.23
N SER A 537 76.43 20.39 -6.01
CA SER A 537 75.87 21.63 -6.59
C SER A 537 76.16 22.87 -5.74
N VAL A 538 76.65 22.73 -4.50
CA VAL A 538 76.97 23.86 -3.62
C VAL A 538 78.29 24.51 -4.06
N GLN A 539 78.22 25.78 -4.45
CA GLN A 539 79.38 26.55 -4.90
C GLN A 539 80.06 27.25 -3.71
N ILE A 540 80.78 26.48 -2.90
CA ILE A 540 81.67 27.06 -1.87
C ILE A 540 83.03 27.39 -2.54
N PRO A 541 83.52 28.64 -2.46
CA PRO A 541 84.73 29.10 -3.16
C PRO A 541 86.01 28.28 -2.87
N ASP A 542 86.12 27.67 -1.69
CA ASP A 542 87.27 26.85 -1.28
C ASP A 542 87.21 25.39 -1.79
N LEU A 543 86.06 24.93 -2.28
CA LEU A 543 85.85 23.53 -2.72
C LEU A 543 85.82 23.38 -4.25
N THR A 544 85.62 24.49 -4.98
CA THR A 544 85.49 24.52 -6.45
C THR A 544 86.74 24.08 -7.21
N ASN A 545 87.93 24.15 -6.62
CA ASN A 545 89.19 23.77 -7.28
C ASN A 545 89.52 22.26 -7.19
N GLY A 546 88.78 21.47 -6.40
CA GLY A 546 89.07 20.05 -6.14
C GLY A 546 88.11 19.03 -6.77
N TYR A 547 86.94 19.47 -7.26
CA TYR A 547 85.93 18.57 -7.81
C TYR A 547 86.05 18.43 -9.33
N THR A 548 86.51 17.26 -9.78
CA THR A 548 86.48 16.85 -11.18
C THR A 548 85.23 16.01 -11.47
N GLY A 549 84.79 15.99 -12.74
CA GLY A 549 83.63 15.19 -13.17
C GLY A 549 83.79 13.70 -12.86
N THR A 550 85.03 13.19 -12.81
CA THR A 550 85.36 11.83 -12.39
C THR A 550 85.00 11.58 -10.91
N THR A 551 85.28 12.53 -10.01
CA THR A 551 84.94 12.44 -8.57
C THR A 551 83.43 12.38 -8.34
N TYR A 552 82.65 13.11 -9.14
CA TYR A 552 81.18 13.04 -9.10
C TYR A 552 80.68 11.63 -9.44
N TRP A 553 81.10 11.07 -10.58
CA TRP A 553 80.65 9.74 -11.01
C TRP A 553 81.10 8.61 -10.08
N VAL A 554 82.31 8.69 -9.51
CA VAL A 554 82.79 7.73 -8.51
C VAL A 554 81.96 7.82 -7.22
N THR A 555 81.71 9.03 -6.72
CA THR A 555 80.91 9.24 -5.51
C THR A 555 79.45 8.83 -5.71
N PHE A 556 78.90 9.08 -6.91
CA PHE A 556 77.58 8.61 -7.31
C PHE A 556 77.51 7.08 -7.30
N ALA A 557 78.50 6.40 -7.89
CA ALA A 557 78.55 4.94 -7.91
C ALA A 557 78.60 4.36 -6.49
N VAL A 558 79.48 4.89 -5.62
CA VAL A 558 79.59 4.45 -4.22
C VAL A 558 78.27 4.62 -3.47
N ILE A 559 77.65 5.81 -3.54
CA ILE A 559 76.39 6.11 -2.83
C ILE A 559 75.24 5.30 -3.41
N ALA A 560 75.15 5.12 -4.73
CA ALA A 560 74.13 4.28 -5.35
C ALA A 560 74.27 2.80 -4.92
N THR A 561 75.49 2.26 -4.89
CA THR A 561 75.72 0.90 -4.37
C THR A 561 75.41 0.77 -2.88
N LEU A 562 75.75 1.77 -2.07
CA LEU A 562 75.46 1.76 -0.63
C LEU A 562 73.94 1.86 -0.37
N SER A 563 73.23 2.69 -1.11
CA SER A 563 71.76 2.79 -1.07
C SER A 563 71.07 1.52 -1.57
N PHE A 564 71.65 0.82 -2.55
CA PHE A 564 71.13 -0.46 -3.02
C PHE A 564 71.35 -1.59 -1.99
N LEU A 565 72.54 -1.63 -1.39
CA LEU A 565 72.87 -2.54 -0.27
C LEU A 565 71.95 -2.27 0.92
N SER A 566 71.74 -1.00 1.30
CA SER A 566 70.85 -0.65 2.40
C SER A 566 69.41 -1.10 2.12
N LEU A 567 68.89 -0.94 0.90
CA LEU A 567 67.58 -1.47 0.51
C LEU A 567 67.46 -2.99 0.66
N PHE A 568 68.49 -3.73 0.28
CA PHE A 568 68.52 -5.19 0.43
C PHE A 568 68.55 -5.59 1.91
N PHE A 569 69.39 -4.94 2.71
CA PHE A 569 69.45 -5.16 4.15
C PHE A 569 68.14 -4.77 4.85
N PHE A 570 67.54 -3.62 4.54
CA PHE A 570 66.25 -3.21 5.10
C PHE A 570 65.12 -4.15 4.66
N SER A 571 65.12 -4.63 3.41
CA SER A 571 64.10 -5.58 2.95
C SER A 571 64.21 -6.93 3.66
N ARG A 572 65.44 -7.44 3.86
CA ARG A 572 65.69 -8.69 4.58
C ARG A 572 65.47 -8.55 6.08
N LEU A 573 65.86 -7.41 6.67
CA LEU A 573 65.63 -7.08 8.06
C LEU A 573 64.12 -6.96 8.35
N LEU A 574 63.36 -6.27 7.49
CA LEU A 574 61.90 -6.17 7.64
C LEU A 574 61.22 -7.54 7.54
N MET A 575 61.68 -8.42 6.64
CA MET A 575 61.15 -9.78 6.56
C MET A 575 61.43 -10.58 7.83
N ILE A 576 62.67 -10.56 8.33
CA ILE A 576 63.06 -11.25 9.56
C ILE A 576 62.30 -10.67 10.77
N VAL A 577 62.15 -9.34 10.85
CA VAL A 577 61.41 -8.68 11.93
C VAL A 577 59.92 -9.02 11.84
N SER A 578 59.34 -9.11 10.65
CA SER A 578 57.95 -9.54 10.44
C SER A 578 57.74 -11.00 10.86
N ASP A 579 58.61 -11.92 10.45
CA ASP A 579 58.52 -13.34 10.81
C ASP A 579 58.65 -13.54 12.34
N VAL A 580 59.56 -12.80 12.98
CA VAL A 580 59.73 -12.82 14.45
C VAL A 580 58.53 -12.19 15.17
N LEU A 581 57.91 -11.17 14.58
CA LEU A 581 56.69 -10.54 15.12
C LEU A 581 55.50 -11.49 15.01
N ASP A 582 55.29 -12.13 13.86
CA ASP A 582 54.21 -13.09 13.66
C ASP A 582 54.36 -14.31 14.59
N GLU A 583 55.58 -14.81 14.77
CA GLU A 583 55.87 -15.89 15.73
C GLU A 583 55.59 -15.47 17.18
N LYS A 584 55.92 -14.22 17.55
CA LYS A 584 55.61 -13.67 18.88
C LYS A 584 54.11 -13.41 19.07
N VAL A 585 53.41 -12.89 18.07
CA VAL A 585 51.96 -12.66 18.11
C VAL A 585 51.23 -13.99 18.24
N HIS A 586 51.62 -15.01 17.47
CA HIS A 586 51.06 -16.35 17.59
C HIS A 586 51.34 -16.98 18.96
N ASN A 587 52.54 -16.79 19.53
CA ASN A 587 52.87 -17.26 20.88
C ASN A 587 52.10 -16.50 21.98
N ILE A 588 51.85 -15.20 21.82
CA ILE A 588 51.05 -14.39 22.75
C ILE A 588 49.57 -14.80 22.67
N GLN A 589 49.04 -15.00 21.47
CA GLN A 589 47.65 -15.43 21.24
C GLN A 589 47.43 -16.84 21.80
N LYS A 590 48.40 -17.75 21.63
CA LYS A 590 48.39 -19.10 22.22
C LYS A 590 48.50 -19.08 23.75
N LYS A 591 49.30 -18.15 24.32
CA LYS A 591 49.37 -17.95 25.78
C LYS A 591 48.05 -17.39 26.32
N SER A 592 47.48 -16.38 25.66
CA SER A 592 46.18 -15.78 26.02
C SER A 592 45.04 -16.81 25.97
N TRP A 593 44.98 -17.64 24.93
CA TRP A 593 44.02 -18.76 24.84
C TRP A 593 44.21 -19.79 25.95
N ARG A 594 45.45 -20.06 26.39
CA ARG A 594 45.72 -20.97 27.53
C ARG A 594 45.26 -20.35 28.86
N THR A 595 45.44 -19.05 29.08
CA THR A 595 44.95 -18.37 30.29
C THR A 595 43.43 -18.29 30.33
N ILE A 596 42.77 -18.04 29.19
CA ILE A 596 41.32 -18.04 29.08
C ILE A 596 40.76 -19.45 29.32
N LYS A 597 41.38 -20.49 28.74
CA LYS A 597 40.97 -21.89 28.95
C LYS A 597 41.20 -22.35 30.39
N GLN A 598 42.26 -21.88 31.06
CA GLN A 598 42.49 -22.12 32.48
C GLN A 598 41.49 -21.36 33.38
N GLY A 599 41.08 -20.15 33.00
CA GLY A 599 40.02 -19.40 33.69
C GLY A 599 38.63 -20.06 33.58
N LEU A 600 38.31 -20.62 32.40
CA LEU A 600 37.07 -21.39 32.18
C LEU A 600 37.08 -22.74 32.91
N ASN A 601 38.21 -23.46 32.97
CA ASN A 601 38.29 -24.71 33.72
C ASN A 601 38.26 -24.51 35.25
N LYS A 602 38.76 -23.37 35.75
CA LYS A 602 38.72 -23.04 37.19
C LYS A 602 37.30 -22.70 37.66
N LYS A 603 36.50 -22.03 36.80
CA LYS A 603 35.06 -21.81 37.04
C LYS A 603 34.21 -23.09 36.97
N GLY A 604 34.67 -24.12 36.26
CA GLY A 604 34.02 -25.44 36.23
C GLY A 604 34.28 -26.32 37.46
N GLN A 605 35.37 -26.06 38.21
CA GLN A 605 35.71 -26.81 39.43
C GLN A 605 35.23 -26.14 40.73
N GLU A 606 35.02 -24.83 40.77
CA GLU A 606 34.41 -24.14 41.92
C GLU A 606 32.88 -24.31 42.01
N GLY A 607 32.21 -24.73 40.94
CA GLY A 607 30.77 -24.99 40.91
C GLY A 607 30.34 -26.42 41.32
N LYS A 608 31.28 -27.30 41.68
CA LYS A 608 31.00 -28.71 42.01
C LYS A 608 31.36 -29.12 43.44
N GLY A 609 31.74 -28.15 44.29
CA GLY A 609 32.12 -28.36 45.70
C GLY A 609 31.19 -27.72 46.74
N LYS A 610 30.04 -27.18 46.32
CA LYS A 610 29.03 -26.58 47.20
C LYS A 610 27.62 -27.04 46.77
N ASP A 611 27.33 -28.33 46.95
CA ASP A 611 25.96 -28.88 46.94
C ASP A 611 25.94 -30.32 47.50
N ALA A 612 26.73 -30.59 48.53
CA ALA A 612 26.64 -31.83 49.30
C ALA A 612 26.99 -31.55 50.77
N GLY A 613 25.95 -31.49 51.62
CA GLY A 613 26.11 -31.48 53.07
C GLY A 613 25.37 -30.34 53.76
N ASN A 614 24.04 -30.37 53.73
CA ASN A 614 23.27 -29.83 54.86
C ASN A 614 21.88 -30.49 54.94
N ASP A 615 21.87 -31.76 55.32
CA ASP A 615 20.72 -32.46 55.89
C ASP A 615 21.29 -33.42 56.94
N ASP A 616 21.48 -32.93 58.18
CA ASP A 616 21.07 -33.66 59.39
C ASP A 616 21.53 -32.99 60.69
N GLN A 617 20.58 -32.94 61.62
CA GLN A 617 20.76 -32.98 63.08
C GLN A 617 21.35 -31.75 63.81
N SER A 618 20.41 -30.93 64.31
CA SER A 618 20.53 -30.31 65.64
C SER A 618 19.42 -30.85 66.56
N ARG A 619 19.83 -31.74 67.48
CA ARG A 619 19.08 -32.18 68.65
C ARG A 619 20.05 -32.28 69.83
N ALA A 620 19.66 -31.68 70.95
CA ALA A 620 20.23 -31.73 72.30
C ALA A 620 21.50 -30.88 72.58
N SER A 621 21.44 -29.83 73.42
CA SER A 621 21.42 -29.81 74.90
C SER A 621 22.84 -29.77 75.49
N ASP A 622 23.34 -28.56 75.80
CA ASP A 622 23.74 -28.10 77.16
C ASP A 622 24.42 -26.72 77.08
#